data_AF-A0A6M1XQ25-F1
#
_entry.id   AF-A0A6M1XQ25-F1
#
_cell.length_a   1.000
_cell.length_b   1.000
_cell.length_c   1.000
_cell.angle_alpha   90.00
_cell.angle_beta   90.00
_cell.angle_gamma   90.00
#
_symmetry.space_group_name_H-M   'P 1'
#
loop_
_entity.id
_entity.type
_entity.pdbx_description
1 polymer ?
#
loop_
_entity_poly.entity_id
_entity_poly.type
_entity_poly.pdbx_seq_one_letter_code
_entity_poly.pdbx_strand_id
1 'polypeptide(L)'
;QDNIVMPKTAKNKDGAYAFMNFMLRPENAAQNAEYIGYSTPNKEAKKLLPKEVAEDKQFYPDDETIKHLEVYQDLGQEYLGIYNDLFLEFKMYRK
;
A
#
# COMPACT_ATOMS: atom_id res chain seq x y z
N GLN A 1 3.11 -3.26 0.25
CA GLN A 1 1.68 -2.99 -0.01
C GLN A 1 1.03 -2.70 1.32
N ASP A 2 0.30 -1.59 1.41
CA ASP A 2 -0.42 -1.23 2.63
C ASP A 2 -1.86 -1.70 2.53
N ASN A 3 -2.38 -2.28 3.62
CA ASN A 3 -3.72 -2.85 3.67
C ASN A 3 -4.42 -2.43 4.97
N ILE A 4 -5.73 -2.19 4.89
CA ILE A 4 -6.55 -1.97 6.09
C ILE A 4 -6.80 -3.32 6.76
N VAL A 5 -6.49 -3.43 8.04
CA VAL A 5 -6.71 -4.64 8.85
C VAL A 5 -7.55 -4.33 10.09
N MET A 6 -8.26 -5.33 10.61
CA MET A 6 -8.93 -5.25 11.90
C MET A 6 -8.13 -6.04 12.95
N PRO A 7 -7.47 -5.36 13.91
CA PRO A 7 -6.78 -6.06 14.99
C PRO A 7 -7.76 -6.89 15.83
N LYS A 8 -7.27 -7.99 16.41
CA LYS A 8 -8.08 -8.84 17.32
C LYS A 8 -8.62 -8.08 18.55
N THR A 9 -7.99 -6.97 18.91
CA THR A 9 -8.34 -6.11 20.03
C THR A 9 -9.47 -5.11 19.72
N ALA A 10 -9.92 -5.02 18.46
CA ALA A 10 -10.94 -4.07 18.03
C ALA A 10 -12.25 -4.25 18.82
N LYS A 11 -12.72 -3.15 19.43
CA LYS A 11 -13.96 -3.12 20.22
C LYS A 11 -15.19 -2.75 19.42
N ASN A 12 -15.03 -1.91 18.39
CA ASN A 12 -16.10 -1.48 17.50
C ASN A 12 -15.94 -2.13 16.12
N LYS A 13 -16.45 -3.36 15.97
CA LYS A 13 -16.35 -4.11 14.71
C LYS A 13 -17.25 -3.54 13.63
N ASP A 14 -18.46 -3.14 13.98
CA ASP A 14 -19.43 -2.61 13.01
C ASP A 14 -18.94 -1.31 12.39
N GLY A 15 -18.37 -0.40 13.21
CA GLY A 15 -17.73 0.82 12.72
C GLY A 15 -16.51 0.54 11.84
N ALA A 16 -15.71 -0.48 12.18
CA ALA A 16 -14.57 -0.87 11.36
C ALA A 16 -15.02 -1.41 9.99
N TYR A 17 -16.06 -2.26 9.93
CA TYR A 17 -16.62 -2.71 8.66
C TYR A 17 -17.26 -1.55 7.87
N ALA A 18 -17.97 -0.64 8.54
CA ALA A 18 -18.54 0.54 7.89
C ALA A 18 -17.44 1.41 7.26
N PHE A 19 -16.30 1.59 7.95
CA PHE A 19 -15.15 2.31 7.41
C PHE A 19 -14.50 1.59 6.23
N MET A 20 -14.29 0.27 6.32
CA MET A 20 -13.76 -0.51 5.21
C MET A 20 -14.67 -0.40 3.98
N ASN A 21 -15.99 -0.56 4.15
CA ASN A 21 -16.97 -0.39 3.08
C ASN A 21 -16.96 1.02 2.52
N PHE A 22 -16.82 2.04 3.38
CA PHE A 22 -16.67 3.43 2.96
C PHE A 22 -15.47 3.60 2.03
N MET A 23 -14.29 3.11 2.42
CA MET A 23 -13.05 3.25 1.64
C MET A 23 -13.06 2.44 0.34
N LEU A 24 -13.83 1.35 0.27
CA LEU A 24 -13.95 0.52 -0.92
C LEU A 24 -14.87 1.09 -2.00
N ARG A 25 -15.67 2.12 -1.70
CA ARG A 25 -16.49 2.80 -2.73
C ARG A 25 -15.58 3.49 -3.76
N PRO A 26 -15.83 3.32 -5.08
CA PRO A 26 -14.95 3.85 -6.12
C PRO A 26 -14.70 5.36 -6.02
N GLU A 27 -15.72 6.14 -5.70
CA GLU A 27 -15.63 7.60 -5.62
C GLU A 27 -14.73 8.03 -4.45
N ASN A 28 -14.89 7.37 -3.31
CA ASN A 28 -14.07 7.64 -2.13
C ASN A 28 -12.61 7.20 -2.36
N ALA A 29 -12.40 6.04 -2.97
CA ALA A 29 -11.07 5.55 -3.29
C ALA A 29 -10.37 6.43 -4.34
N ALA A 30 -11.11 6.96 -5.33
CA ALA A 30 -10.58 7.87 -6.34
C ALA A 30 -10.19 9.21 -5.71
N GLN A 31 -11.08 9.80 -4.91
CA GLN A 31 -10.80 11.04 -4.17
C GLN A 31 -9.56 10.88 -3.28
N ASN A 32 -9.44 9.76 -2.57
CA ASN A 32 -8.28 9.49 -1.71
C ASN A 32 -6.98 9.33 -2.52
N ALA A 33 -7.02 8.63 -3.65
CA ALA A 33 -5.86 8.44 -4.51
C ALA A 33 -5.41 9.75 -5.19
N GLU A 34 -6.35 10.59 -5.63
CA GLU A 34 -6.06 11.90 -6.19
C GLU A 34 -5.44 12.85 -5.16
N TYR A 35 -5.97 12.87 -3.94
CA TYR A 35 -5.46 13.74 -2.88
C TYR A 35 -4.08 13.31 -2.36
N ILE A 36 -3.86 12.00 -2.14
CA ILE A 36 -2.63 11.47 -1.54
C ILE A 36 -1.55 11.20 -2.60
N GLY A 37 -1.92 10.98 -3.86
CA GLY A 37 -1.01 10.72 -4.98
C GLY A 37 -0.50 9.28 -5.08
N TYR A 38 -1.09 8.35 -4.32
CA TYR A 38 -0.72 6.92 -4.38
C TYR A 38 -1.66 6.14 -5.31
N SER A 39 -1.12 5.10 -5.96
CA SER A 39 -1.86 4.24 -6.89
C SER A 39 -2.99 3.49 -6.18
N THR A 40 -4.21 3.59 -6.71
CA THR A 40 -5.37 2.88 -6.15
C THR A 40 -5.42 1.41 -6.61
N PRO A 41 -5.66 0.45 -5.70
CA PRO A 41 -5.92 -0.94 -6.08
C PRO A 41 -7.36 -1.17 -6.58
N ASN A 42 -8.26 -0.19 -6.41
CA ASN A 42 -9.64 -0.29 -6.86
C ASN A 42 -9.74 0.04 -8.36
N LYS A 43 -10.04 -0.96 -9.18
CA LYS A 43 -10.12 -0.83 -10.64
C LYS A 43 -11.18 0.16 -11.11
N GLU A 44 -12.31 0.26 -10.42
CA GLU A 44 -13.35 1.22 -10.77
C GLU A 44 -12.95 2.63 -10.36
N ALA A 45 -12.28 2.80 -9.20
CA ALA A 45 -11.73 4.09 -8.79
C ALA A 45 -10.69 4.61 -9.78
N LYS A 46 -9.83 3.73 -10.32
CA LYS A 46 -8.84 4.12 -11.34
C LYS A 46 -9.49 4.75 -12.57
N LYS A 47 -10.67 4.28 -12.99
CA LYS A 47 -11.41 4.83 -14.14
C LYS A 47 -11.97 6.23 -13.88
N LEU A 48 -12.11 6.62 -12.60
CA LEU A 48 -12.61 7.93 -12.19
C LEU A 48 -11.50 8.98 -12.06
N LEU A 49 -10.22 8.56 -12.07
CA LEU A 49 -9.09 9.47 -11.97
C LEU A 49 -8.90 10.27 -13.28
N PRO A 50 -8.27 11.47 -13.21
CA PRO A 50 -7.81 12.18 -14.39
C PRO A 50 -6.92 11.29 -15.27
N LYS A 51 -7.03 11.44 -16.60
CA LYS A 51 -6.31 10.56 -17.55
C LYS A 51 -4.81 10.64 -17.36
N GLU A 52 -4.29 11.83 -17.12
CA GLU A 52 -2.88 12.07 -16.85
C GLU A 52 -2.36 11.28 -15.63
N VAL A 53 -3.21 10.98 -14.65
CA VAL A 53 -2.84 10.15 -13.48
C VAL A 53 -3.04 8.67 -13.79
N ALA A 54 -4.17 8.30 -14.39
CA ALA A 54 -4.53 6.90 -14.64
C ALA A 54 -3.63 6.21 -15.68
N GLU A 55 -3.05 6.98 -16.60
CA GLU A 55 -2.16 6.51 -17.68
C GLU A 55 -0.67 6.70 -17.37
N ASP A 56 -0.32 7.32 -16.23
CA ASP A 56 1.08 7.48 -15.82
C ASP A 56 1.68 6.13 -15.40
N LYS A 57 2.64 5.65 -16.19
CA LYS A 57 3.35 4.39 -15.97
C LYS A 57 4.25 4.38 -14.74
N GLN A 58 4.61 5.55 -14.20
CA GLN A 58 5.35 5.63 -12.93
C GLN A 58 4.50 5.12 -11.76
N PHE A 59 3.19 5.36 -11.81
CA PHE A 59 2.23 4.94 -10.79
C PHE A 59 1.49 3.65 -11.17
N TYR A 60 1.21 3.46 -12.46
CA TYR A 60 0.51 2.31 -13.01
C TYR A 60 1.36 1.63 -14.10
N PRO A 61 2.42 0.92 -13.69
CA PRO A 61 3.34 0.27 -14.63
C PRO A 61 2.64 -0.83 -15.43
N ASP A 62 3.28 -1.25 -16.53
CA ASP A 62 2.81 -2.37 -17.33
C ASP A 62 3.10 -3.73 -16.68
N ASP A 63 2.41 -4.75 -17.17
CA ASP A 63 2.50 -6.11 -16.65
C ASP A 63 3.92 -6.70 -16.74
N GLU A 64 4.72 -6.26 -17.71
CA GLU A 64 6.12 -6.67 -17.82
C GLU A 64 6.94 -6.13 -16.65
N THR A 65 6.79 -4.84 -16.32
CA THR A 65 7.43 -4.25 -15.15
C THR A 65 6.96 -4.93 -13.86
N ILE A 66 5.65 -5.16 -13.73
CA ILE A 66 5.05 -5.79 -12.53
C ILE A 66 5.63 -7.19 -12.27
N LYS A 67 5.89 -7.98 -13.32
CA LYS A 67 6.47 -9.34 -13.19
C LYS A 67 7.85 -9.37 -12.55
N HIS A 68 8.59 -8.27 -12.60
CA HIS A 68 9.93 -8.16 -12.04
C HIS A 68 9.95 -7.54 -10.64
N LEU A 69 8.78 -7.16 -10.09
CA LEU A 69 8.68 -6.63 -8.74
C LEU A 69 8.63 -7.75 -7.71
N GLU A 70 9.27 -7.53 -6.57
CA GLU A 70 9.29 -8.46 -5.44
C GLU A 70 8.51 -7.87 -4.26
N VAL A 71 7.64 -8.69 -3.67
CA VAL A 71 7.00 -8.36 -2.39
C VAL A 71 7.91 -8.89 -1.27
N TYR A 72 8.16 -8.07 -0.24
CA TYR A 72 8.88 -8.51 0.94
C TYR A 72 8.26 -9.79 1.51
N GLN A 73 9.11 -10.79 1.74
CA GLN A 73 8.71 -12.04 2.36
C GLN A 73 8.81 -11.94 3.88
N ASP A 74 7.95 -12.66 4.58
CA ASP A 74 8.14 -12.89 6.02
C ASP A 74 9.30 -13.86 6.22
N LEU A 75 10.44 -13.33 6.68
CA LEU A 75 11.67 -14.10 6.91
C LEU A 75 11.74 -14.68 8.34
N GLY A 76 10.69 -14.51 9.14
CA GLY A 76 10.70 -14.85 10.55
C GLY A 76 11.53 -13.90 11.41
N GLN A 77 11.46 -14.08 12.72
CA GLN A 77 12.04 -13.14 13.69
C GLN A 77 13.57 -13.08 13.64
N GLU A 78 14.24 -14.20 13.37
CA GLU A 78 15.70 -14.28 13.31
C GLU A 78 16.27 -13.39 12.20
N TYR A 79 15.85 -13.64 10.95
CA TYR A 79 16.35 -12.87 9.82
C TYR A 79 15.86 -11.43 9.84
N LEU A 80 14.64 -11.15 10.32
CA LEU A 80 14.19 -9.78 10.53
C LEU A 80 15.12 -9.03 11.50
N GLY A 81 15.56 -9.68 12.58
CA GLY A 81 16.56 -9.14 13.51
C GLY A 81 17.88 -8.83 12.81
N ILE A 82 18.43 -9.80 12.07
CA ILE A 82 19.69 -9.64 11.33
C ILE A 82 19.63 -8.45 10.35
N TYR A 83 18.57 -8.34 9.56
CA TYR A 83 18.40 -7.23 8.60
C TYR A 83 18.31 -5.87 9.32
N ASN A 84 17.65 -5.82 10.49
CA ASN A 84 17.58 -4.59 11.29
C ASN A 84 18.94 -4.18 11.84
N ASP A 85 19.73 -5.13 12.34
CA ASP A 85 21.06 -4.88 12.88
C ASP A 85 22.02 -4.38 11.80
N LEU A 86 22.04 -5.04 10.64
CA LEU A 86 22.85 -4.61 9.49
C LEU A 86 22.46 -3.19 9.01
N PHE A 87 21.17 -2.88 8.98
CA PHE A 87 20.72 -1.53 8.61
C PHE A 87 21.09 -0.48 9.67
N LEU A 88 21.12 -0.86 10.95
CA LEU A 88 21.57 0.01 12.03
C LEU A 88 23.08 0.30 11.93
N GLU A 89 23.90 -0.73 11.72
CA GLU A 89 25.34 -0.60 11.49
C GLU A 89 25.64 0.34 10.32
N PHE A 90 24.93 0.14 9.19
CA PHE A 90 25.03 1.02 8.02
C PHE A 90 24.74 2.50 8.35
N LYS A 91 23.70 2.78 9.14
CA LYS A 91 23.36 4.14 9.58
C LYS A 91 24.40 4.74 10.52
N MET A 92 25.07 3.91 11.33
CA MET A 92 26.07 4.35 12.31
C MET A 92 27.43 4.66 11.65
N TYR A 93 27.81 3.93 10.60
CA TYR A 93 29.09 4.12 9.90
C TYR A 93 29.22 5.47 9.16
N ARG A 94 28.11 6.11 8.81
CA ARG A 94 28.09 7.41 8.09
C ARG A 94 28.20 8.65 9.00
N LYS A 95 28.52 8.47 10.29
CA LYS A 95 28.77 9.57 11.23
C LYS A 95 30.25 9.82 11.46
#